data_AF-A0A518DC23-F1
#
_entry.id   AF-A0A518DC23-F1
#
_cell.length_a   1.000
_cell.length_b   1.000
_cell.length_c   1.000
_cell.angle_alpha   90.00
_cell.angle_beta   90.00
_cell.angle_gamma   90.00
#
_symmetry.space_group_name_H-M   'P 1'
#
loop_
_entity.id
_entity.type
_entity.pdbx_description
1 polymer ?
#
loop_
_entity_poly.entity_id
_entity_poly.type
_entity_poly.pdbx_seq_one_letter_code
_entity_poly.pdbx_strand_id
1 'polypeptide(L)'
;MKGVTTGSGKRERRHFTGAQKGAIVKAHLVDGVAISELCDKHGIQPTQFYLWQKQLFENCGVAFERKAKPGRKSPEQQKIEQLRAKLIDKNEVIAELMEENVKAKKANGEL
;
A
#
# COMPACT_ATOMS: atom_id res chain seq x y z
N MET A 1 7.54 -51.96 10.25
CA MET A 1 8.52 -51.05 9.63
C MET A 1 8.28 -51.00 8.13
N LYS A 2 7.68 -49.92 7.62
CA LYS A 2 7.77 -49.53 6.20
C LYS A 2 7.96 -48.02 6.20
N GLY A 3 9.21 -47.61 5.97
CA GLY A 3 9.54 -46.21 5.76
C GLY A 3 8.86 -45.72 4.48
N VAL A 4 8.32 -44.50 4.52
CA VAL A 4 7.98 -43.77 3.31
C VAL A 4 8.77 -42.47 3.31
N THR A 5 9.50 -42.35 2.21
CA THR A 5 10.52 -41.41 1.82
C THR A 5 10.08 -39.96 1.83
N THR A 6 10.95 -39.12 2.38
CA THR A 6 11.06 -37.68 2.21
C THR A 6 10.99 -37.27 0.74
N GLY A 7 10.07 -36.36 0.41
CA GLY A 7 10.06 -35.59 -0.82
C GLY A 7 10.11 -34.10 -0.53
N SER A 8 11.32 -33.57 -0.30
CA SER A 8 11.57 -32.12 -0.22
C SER A 8 11.54 -31.53 -1.63
N GLY A 9 10.34 -31.44 -2.21
CA GLY A 9 10.12 -30.71 -3.45
C GLY A 9 10.07 -29.22 -3.12
N LYS A 10 10.97 -28.44 -3.71
CA LYS A 10 10.97 -26.97 -3.67
C LYS A 10 9.62 -26.49 -4.20
N ARG A 11 8.62 -26.31 -3.31
CA ARG A 11 7.29 -25.81 -3.68
C ARG A 11 7.49 -24.41 -4.23
N GLU A 12 7.36 -24.29 -5.55
CA GLU A 12 7.34 -23.00 -6.22
C GLU A 12 6.25 -22.16 -5.57
N ARG A 13 6.66 -21.03 -4.98
CA ARG A 13 5.73 -20.17 -4.24
C ARG A 13 4.76 -19.58 -5.25
N ARG A 14 3.55 -20.13 -5.32
CA ARG A 14 2.47 -19.57 -6.14
C ARG A 14 2.14 -18.17 -5.60
N HIS A 15 2.29 -17.18 -6.46
CA HIS A 15 1.91 -15.80 -6.16
C HIS A 15 0.48 -15.57 -6.61
N PHE A 16 -0.36 -15.09 -5.69
CA PHE A 16 -1.72 -14.67 -5.99
C PHE A 16 -1.82 -13.15 -5.94
N THR A 17 -2.38 -12.55 -6.98
CA THR A 17 -2.72 -11.13 -6.99
C THR A 17 -3.86 -10.86 -6.01
N GLY A 18 -4.05 -9.60 -5.59
CA GLY A 18 -5.18 -9.23 -4.73
C GLY A 18 -6.54 -9.62 -5.34
N ALA A 19 -6.70 -9.45 -6.65
CA ALA A 19 -7.91 -9.84 -7.38
C ALA A 19 -8.16 -11.35 -7.34
N GLN A 20 -7.11 -12.16 -7.53
CA GLN A 20 -7.23 -13.62 -7.46
C GLN A 20 -7.62 -14.09 -6.05
N LYS A 21 -6.99 -13.54 -5.01
CA LYS A 21 -7.34 -13.83 -3.61
C LYS A 21 -8.81 -13.52 -3.33
N GLY A 22 -9.26 -12.33 -3.75
CA GLY A 22 -10.65 -11.90 -3.59
C GLY A 22 -11.65 -12.81 -4.31
N ALA A 23 -11.33 -13.24 -5.54
CA ALA A 23 -12.18 -14.16 -6.30
C ALA A 23 -12.32 -15.53 -5.62
N ILE A 24 -11.24 -16.08 -5.07
CA ILE A 24 -11.26 -17.36 -4.35
C ILE A 24 -12.11 -17.24 -3.08
N VAL A 25 -11.93 -16.16 -2.30
CA VAL A 25 -12.73 -15.92 -1.10
C VAL A 25 -14.22 -15.71 -1.45
N LYS A 26 -14.51 -14.97 -2.53
CA LYS A 26 -15.89 -14.78 -3.02
C LYS A 26 -16.57 -16.10 -3.37
N ALA A 27 -15.86 -17.03 -4.04
CA ALA A 27 -16.42 -18.31 -4.45
C ALA A 27 -16.99 -19.11 -3.26
N HIS A 28 -16.36 -19.03 -2.09
CA HIS A 28 -16.91 -19.63 -0.87
C HIS A 28 -18.08 -18.81 -0.30
N LEU A 29 -17.88 -17.50 -0.11
CA LEU A 29 -18.80 -16.66 0.66
C LEU A 29 -20.09 -16.29 -0.07
N VAL A 30 -20.04 -16.24 -1.40
CA VAL A 30 -21.17 -15.81 -2.25
C VAL A 30 -21.72 -17.00 -3.03
N ASP A 31 -20.84 -17.80 -3.63
CA ASP A 31 -21.25 -18.89 -4.52
C ASP A 31 -21.40 -20.24 -3.76
N GLY A 32 -21.05 -20.29 -2.47
CA GLY A 32 -21.26 -21.45 -1.61
C GLY A 32 -20.31 -22.63 -1.84
N VAL A 33 -19.23 -22.43 -2.60
CA VAL A 33 -18.26 -23.50 -2.90
C VAL A 33 -17.52 -23.94 -1.63
N ALA A 34 -17.33 -25.24 -1.45
CA ALA A 34 -16.64 -25.77 -0.26
C ALA A 34 -15.17 -25.32 -0.21
N ILE A 35 -14.67 -25.01 0.99
CA ILE A 35 -13.28 -24.58 1.20
C ILE A 35 -12.30 -25.68 0.77
N SER A 36 -12.62 -26.95 1.01
CA SER A 36 -11.79 -28.09 0.59
C SER A 36 -11.56 -28.09 -0.92
N GLU A 37 -12.63 -27.94 -1.71
CA GLU A 37 -12.55 -27.87 -3.17
C GLU A 37 -11.70 -26.68 -3.64
N LEU A 38 -11.87 -25.50 -3.03
CA LEU A 38 -11.06 -24.33 -3.36
C LEU A 38 -9.59 -24.53 -3.01
N CYS A 39 -9.30 -25.17 -1.87
CA CYS A 39 -7.95 -25.47 -1.44
C CYS A 39 -7.26 -26.43 -2.43
N ASP A 40 -7.96 -27.49 -2.85
CA ASP A 40 -7.44 -28.47 -3.81
C ASP A 40 -7.24 -27.83 -5.19
N LYS A 41 -8.25 -27.11 -5.70
CA LYS A 41 -8.23 -26.47 -7.02
C LYS A 41 -7.10 -25.45 -7.16
N HIS A 42 -6.89 -24.63 -6.14
CA HIS A 42 -5.89 -23.56 -6.18
C HIS A 42 -4.53 -23.97 -5.59
N GLY A 43 -4.44 -25.14 -4.95
CA GLY A 43 -3.24 -25.61 -4.27
C GLY A 43 -2.87 -24.75 -3.05
N ILE A 44 -3.89 -24.27 -2.33
CA ILE A 44 -3.73 -23.42 -1.14
C ILE A 44 -4.07 -24.21 0.12
N GLN A 45 -3.45 -23.86 1.24
CA GLN A 45 -3.80 -24.45 2.54
C GLN A 45 -5.03 -23.74 3.12
N PRO A 46 -5.90 -24.44 3.87
CA PRO A 46 -7.06 -23.82 4.52
C PRO A 46 -6.70 -22.60 5.37
N THR A 47 -5.59 -22.65 6.11
CA THR A 47 -5.09 -21.51 6.89
C THR A 47 -4.82 -20.26 6.03
N GLN A 48 -4.35 -20.44 4.80
CA GLN A 48 -4.09 -19.36 3.86
C GLN A 48 -5.41 -18.73 3.36
N PHE A 49 -6.43 -19.54 3.14
CA PHE A 49 -7.78 -19.08 2.78
C PHE A 49 -8.35 -18.20 3.90
N TYR A 50 -8.33 -18.68 5.14
CA TYR A 50 -8.83 -17.91 6.29
C TYR A 50 -8.04 -16.62 6.51
N LEU A 51 -6.73 -16.61 6.25
CA LEU A 51 -5.93 -15.38 6.30
C LEU A 51 -6.43 -14.35 5.28
N TRP A 52 -6.73 -14.76 4.04
CA TRP A 52 -7.26 -13.86 3.03
C TRP A 52 -8.68 -13.41 3.34
N GLN A 53 -9.52 -14.29 3.87
CA GLN A 53 -10.86 -13.95 4.32
C GLN A 53 -10.81 -12.88 5.42
N LYS A 54 -9.93 -13.04 6.42
CA LYS A 54 -9.70 -12.04 7.47
C LYS A 54 -9.22 -10.71 6.87
N GLN A 55 -8.21 -10.74 6.01
CA GLN A 55 -7.69 -9.54 5.34
C GLN A 55 -8.77 -8.81 4.53
N LEU A 56 -9.66 -9.53 3.85
CA LEU A 56 -10.77 -8.94 3.10
C LEU A 56 -11.70 -8.14 4.04
N PHE A 57 -12.10 -8.73 5.16
CA PHE A 57 -13.01 -8.08 6.11
C PHE A 57 -12.35 -6.94 6.88
N GLU A 58 -11.06 -7.03 7.22
CA GLU A 58 -10.33 -5.94 7.85
C GLU A 58 -10.20 -4.71 6.94
N ASN A 59 -10.12 -4.93 5.63
CA ASN A 59 -10.00 -3.85 4.65
C ASN A 59 -11.33 -3.50 3.96
N CYS A 60 -12.45 -4.09 4.38
CA CYS A 60 -13.72 -3.92 3.67
C CYS A 60 -14.25 -2.48 3.75
N GLY A 61 -13.95 -1.75 4.83
CA GLY A 61 -14.36 -0.35 5.03
C GLY A 61 -13.97 0.55 3.85
N VAL A 62 -12.75 0.40 3.35
CA VAL A 62 -12.23 1.16 2.20
C VAL A 62 -13.04 0.92 0.93
N ALA A 63 -13.65 -0.26 0.76
CA ALA A 63 -14.49 -0.57 -0.39
C ALA A 63 -15.88 0.10 -0.31
N PHE A 64 -16.38 0.36 0.90
CA PHE A 64 -17.68 1.00 1.13
C PHE A 64 -17.60 2.52 1.32
N GLU A 65 -16.39 3.04 1.56
CA GLU A 65 -16.15 4.49 1.54
C GLU A 65 -16.50 5.06 0.17
N ARG A 66 -17.32 6.12 0.16
CA ARG A 66 -17.57 6.89 -1.05
C ARG A 66 -16.25 7.51 -1.46
N LYS A 67 -15.61 6.98 -2.50
CA LYS A 67 -14.49 7.66 -3.15
C LYS A 67 -14.94 9.08 -3.44
N ALA A 68 -14.28 10.07 -2.83
CA ALA A 68 -14.51 11.46 -3.15
C ALA A 68 -14.43 11.60 -4.67
N LYS A 69 -15.37 12.35 -5.26
CA LYS A 69 -15.48 12.52 -6.72
C LYS A 69 -14.08 12.63 -7.34
N PRO A 70 -13.79 11.92 -8.45
CA PRO A 70 -12.48 12.02 -9.11
C PRO A 70 -12.20 13.51 -9.36
N GLY A 71 -11.16 14.03 -8.69
CA GLY A 71 -10.78 15.46 -8.70
C GLY A 71 -10.91 16.19 -7.36
N ARG A 72 -11.66 15.70 -6.37
CA ARG A 72 -11.69 16.33 -5.03
C ARG A 72 -10.54 15.79 -4.19
N LYS A 73 -9.43 16.54 -4.18
CA LYS A 73 -8.29 16.28 -3.26
C LYS A 73 -8.81 16.15 -1.84
N SER A 74 -8.33 15.15 -1.09
CA SER A 74 -8.68 15.04 0.33
C SER A 74 -8.25 16.31 1.07
N PRO A 75 -8.89 16.69 2.19
CA PRO A 75 -8.46 17.83 3.00
C PRO A 75 -6.97 17.76 3.37
N GLU A 76 -6.47 16.54 3.59
CA GLU A 76 -5.06 16.28 3.88
C GLU A 76 -4.17 16.55 2.66
N GLN A 77 -4.57 16.10 1.46
CA GLN A 77 -3.85 16.38 0.22
C GLN A 77 -3.79 17.89 -0.08
N GLN A 78 -4.90 18.60 0.12
CA GLN A 78 -4.93 20.07 0.02
C GLN A 78 -3.99 20.71 1.03
N LYS A 79 -3.97 20.22 2.27
CA LYS A 79 -3.08 20.74 3.31
C LYS A 79 -1.61 20.51 2.97
N ILE A 80 -1.27 19.32 2.46
CA ILE A 80 0.09 18.98 2.03
C ILE A 80 0.53 19.93 0.91
N GLU A 81 -0.31 20.19 -0.08
CA GLU A 81 0.02 21.11 -1.16
C GLU A 81 0.22 22.54 -0.67
N GLN A 82 -0.67 23.04 0.19
CA GLN A 82 -0.52 24.38 0.78
C GLN A 82 0.77 24.51 1.60
N LEU A 83 1.12 23.48 2.37
CA LEU A 83 2.36 23.49 3.16
C LEU A 83 3.59 23.43 2.26
N ARG A 84 3.55 22.67 1.17
CA ARG A 84 4.64 22.62 0.18
C ARG A 84 4.83 23.96 -0.53
N ALA A 85 3.76 24.61 -0.95
CA ALA A 85 3.83 25.95 -1.54
C ALA A 85 4.49 26.95 -0.56
N LYS A 86 4.04 26.96 0.70
CA LYS A 86 4.63 27.82 1.74
C LYS A 86 6.12 27.56 2.00
N LEU A 87 6.57 26.30 1.86
CA LEU A 87 7.99 25.98 2.00
C LEU A 87 8.80 26.52 0.83
N ILE A 88 8.28 26.44 -0.40
CA ILE A 88 8.94 26.97 -1.58
C ILE A 88 9.07 28.49 -1.46
N ASP A 89 7.98 29.20 -1.16
CA ASP A 89 8.00 30.66 -1.00
C ASP A 89 9.02 31.10 0.05
N LYS A 90 9.05 30.40 1.20
CA LYS A 90 10.01 30.70 2.27
C LYS A 90 11.45 30.43 1.84
N ASN A 91 11.70 29.34 1.10
CA ASN A 91 13.05 29.02 0.64
C ASN A 91 13.56 30.05 -0.37
N GLU A 92 12.69 30.59 -1.22
CA GLU A 92 13.02 31.65 -2.17
C GLU A 92 13.40 32.94 -1.44
N VAL A 93 12.56 33.41 -0.51
CA VAL A 93 12.87 34.60 0.32
C VAL A 93 14.16 34.41 1.12
N ILE A 94 14.39 33.22 1.68
CA ILE A 94 15.63 32.93 2.40
C ILE A 94 16.84 32.99 1.46
N ALA A 95 16.74 32.45 0.25
CA ALA A 95 17.84 32.47 -0.71
C ALA A 95 18.22 33.90 -1.10
N GLU A 96 17.23 34.76 -1.38
CA GLU A 96 17.46 36.18 -1.66
C GLU A 96 18.14 36.90 -0.50
N LEU A 97 17.60 36.76 0.72
CA LEU A 97 18.17 37.38 1.92
C LEU A 97 19.57 36.85 2.25
N MET A 98 19.83 35.57 2.01
CA MET A 98 21.17 34.99 2.18
C MET A 98 22.16 35.57 1.17
N GLU A 99 21.76 35.76 -0.09
CA GLU A 99 22.59 36.37 -1.11
C GLU A 99 22.96 37.82 -0.75
N GLU A 100 21.98 38.62 -0.31
CA GLU A 100 22.21 40.00 0.15
C GLU A 100 23.14 40.05 1.37
N ASN A 101 22.92 39.19 2.36
CA ASN A 101 23.78 39.09 3.54
C ASN A 101 25.23 38.72 3.19
N VAL A 102 25.43 37.78 2.25
CA VAL A 102 26.77 37.41 1.80
C VAL A 102 27.45 38.57 1.07
N LYS A 103 26.73 39.31 0.22
CA LYS A 103 27.26 40.51 -0.45
C LYS A 103 27.66 41.59 0.55
N ALA A 104 26.80 41.86 1.54
CA ALA A 104 27.06 42.85 2.58
C ALA A 104 28.29 42.49 3.43
N LYS A 105 28.39 41.22 3.86
CA LYS A 105 29.55 40.73 4.63
C LYS A 105 30.87 40.83 3.86
N LYS A 106 30.87 40.50 2.56
CA LYS A 106 32.04 40.69 1.68
C LYS A 106 32.43 42.17 1.55
N ALA A 107 31.45 43.07 1.44
CA ALA A 107 31.71 44.51 1.36
C ALA A 107 32.32 45.07 2.67
N ASN A 108 31.93 44.51 3.82
CA ASN A 108 32.46 44.88 5.13
C ASN A 108 33.76 44.15 5.53
N GLY A 109 34.28 43.26 4.69
CA GLY A 109 35.51 42.49 4.98
C GLY A 109 35.34 41.44 6.08
N GLU A 110 34.11 41.04 6.39
CA GLU A 110 33.78 40.02 7.40
C GLU A 110 33.78 38.59 6.81
N LEU A 111 34.03 38.45 5.51
CA LEU A 111 34.12 37.21 4.73
C LEU A 111 35.31 37.24 3.78
#